data_AF-A0A3M4AFL4-F1
#
_entry.id   AF-A0A3M4AFL4-F1
#
_cell.length_a   1.000
_cell.length_b   1.000
_cell.length_c   1.000
_cell.angle_alpha   90.00
_cell.angle_beta   90.00
_cell.angle_gamma   90.00
#
_symmetry.space_group_name_H-M   'P 1'
#
loop_
_entity.id
_entity.type
_entity.pdbx_description
1 polymer ?
#
loop_
_entity_poly.entity_id
_entity_poly.type
_entity_poly.pdbx_seq_one_letter_code
_entity_poly.pdbx_strand_id
1 'polypeptide(L)'
;MTDKQTVTQQDSALVEVENLAPQSSLLDSIISESRVARSETERTRTRDLIGELVAQVLEGEMTPSKDLIAVLDARIAEIDSMLSEQMNEIMHAREFQQLEASWRGLKYQVDQTETSTTLKIHLLNASKKDLVRDLKASSEFDQSALFKKIYEEEYGTFGGAPFGMLLGDYEFNRSPEDMYLLEEISHVAAAAHAPFISAASAELFGWDSFTDMAGPRDLAKIFDTVEYAKWKSFRASEDSRYVGLTLPHVLGRLPYGPDTTPVEEFNFVESVDGRDHNKYLWMNAAYALGTRVTDAFSRYGWCVAIRGVEGGGLVEGLPTHTFKTDDGEIALKCPTEIAITDRREKELSDLGFIPLVHCKGTDYAAFFGTQSTQKQKQYNTDIANANARLSAQLQYIFATSRIAHYMKAIMRDKIGSFASRKDVELFLNKWLSSYVLLDDTASQEAKAKFPLREARAEVFEVPGKPGVYKAVTYLRPHYQLDELTASLRLVAELPQSTRG
;
A
#
# COMPACT_ATOMS: atom_id res chain seq x y z
N MET A 1 57.68 -97.11 -41.80
CA MET A 1 58.51 -96.19 -42.60
C MET A 1 57.61 -95.07 -43.07
N THR A 2 57.69 -93.99 -42.33
CA THR A 2 57.06 -92.69 -42.51
C THR A 2 57.82 -91.89 -43.56
N ASP A 3 57.08 -91.32 -44.51
CA ASP A 3 57.40 -90.13 -45.31
C ASP A 3 56.31 -90.09 -46.41
N LYS A 4 55.78 -88.98 -46.90
CA LYS A 4 55.83 -87.55 -46.60
C LYS A 4 54.86 -86.92 -47.62
N GLN A 5 54.18 -85.86 -47.19
CA GLN A 5 53.77 -84.70 -48.00
C GLN A 5 53.08 -84.92 -49.36
N THR A 6 51.84 -84.43 -49.50
CA THR A 6 51.60 -83.31 -50.43
C THR A 6 50.39 -82.48 -50.04
N VAL A 7 50.49 -81.21 -50.41
CA VAL A 7 49.69 -80.04 -50.06
C VAL A 7 48.29 -80.09 -50.69
N THR A 8 47.27 -79.58 -49.99
CA THR A 8 46.11 -78.97 -50.65
C THR A 8 45.63 -77.77 -49.83
N GLN A 9 45.58 -76.62 -50.51
CA GLN A 9 45.12 -75.33 -49.99
C GLN A 9 43.59 -75.26 -49.92
N GLN A 10 43.14 -74.63 -48.83
CA GLN A 10 42.00 -73.72 -48.67
C GLN A 10 40.60 -74.17 -49.08
N ASP A 11 39.71 -74.24 -48.09
CA ASP A 11 38.70 -73.18 -47.99
C ASP A 11 38.26 -72.91 -46.55
N SER A 12 37.98 -71.65 -46.27
CA SER A 12 37.78 -71.04 -44.95
C SER A 12 36.40 -71.26 -44.36
N ALA A 13 36.33 -71.55 -43.05
CA ALA A 13 35.13 -71.36 -42.23
C ALA A 13 35.50 -70.62 -40.93
N LEU A 14 34.98 -69.41 -40.79
CA LEU A 14 34.97 -68.60 -39.58
C LEU A 14 33.88 -69.11 -38.64
N VAL A 15 34.21 -69.34 -37.37
CA VAL A 15 33.23 -69.49 -36.27
C VAL A 15 33.50 -68.38 -35.26
N GLU A 16 32.45 -67.63 -34.98
CA GLU A 16 32.39 -66.45 -34.13
C GLU A 16 32.72 -66.75 -32.67
N VAL A 17 33.39 -65.77 -32.04
CA VAL A 17 33.69 -65.74 -30.61
C VAL A 17 32.44 -65.23 -29.88
N GLU A 18 31.89 -66.03 -28.97
CA GLU A 18 30.82 -65.64 -28.05
C GLU A 18 31.26 -64.43 -27.21
N ASN A 19 30.58 -63.30 -27.43
CA ASN A 19 30.61 -62.14 -26.54
C ASN A 19 29.73 -62.44 -25.31
N LEU A 20 30.34 -62.56 -24.14
CA LEU A 20 29.65 -62.47 -22.84
C LEU A 20 29.04 -61.06 -22.69
N ALA A 21 27.71 -60.99 -22.66
CA ALA A 21 26.97 -59.77 -22.35
C ALA A 21 27.28 -59.30 -20.90
N PRO A 22 27.35 -57.98 -20.64
CA PRO A 22 27.44 -57.46 -19.29
C PRO A 22 26.13 -57.75 -18.56
N GLN A 23 26.23 -58.32 -17.35
CA GLN A 23 25.08 -58.50 -16.47
C GLN A 23 24.37 -57.15 -16.29
N SER A 24 23.10 -57.08 -16.68
CA SER A 24 22.22 -55.93 -16.43
C SER A 24 22.29 -55.59 -14.94
N SER A 25 22.47 -54.32 -14.60
CA SER A 25 22.55 -53.90 -13.20
C SER A 25 21.27 -54.32 -12.45
N LEU A 26 21.36 -54.64 -11.16
CA LEU A 26 20.23 -55.05 -10.32
C LEU A 26 19.08 -54.02 -10.37
N LEU A 27 19.43 -52.75 -10.56
CA LEU A 27 18.51 -51.64 -10.81
C LEU A 27 17.76 -51.79 -12.15
N ASP A 28 18.45 -52.19 -13.22
CA ASP A 28 17.83 -52.42 -14.54
C ASP A 28 16.87 -53.63 -14.53
N SER A 29 17.15 -54.66 -13.73
CA SER A 29 16.19 -55.76 -13.51
C SER A 29 14.94 -55.32 -12.73
N ILE A 30 15.09 -54.49 -11.69
CA ILE A 30 13.94 -53.99 -10.91
C ILE A 30 13.07 -53.05 -11.75
N ILE A 31 13.67 -52.18 -12.57
CA ILE A 31 12.95 -51.25 -13.44
C ILE A 31 12.20 -52.00 -14.54
N SER A 32 12.78 -53.08 -15.09
CA SER A 32 12.11 -53.90 -16.12
C SER A 32 11.00 -54.79 -15.56
N GLU A 33 11.08 -55.22 -14.30
CA GLU A 33 10.00 -55.94 -13.61
C GLU A 33 8.88 -55.00 -13.12
N SER A 34 9.22 -53.76 -12.77
CA SER A 34 8.23 -52.75 -12.37
C SER A 34 7.50 -52.20 -13.61
N ARG A 35 6.17 -52.35 -13.68
CA ARG A 35 5.34 -51.86 -14.80
C ARG A 35 5.20 -50.32 -14.88
N VAL A 36 6.16 -49.58 -14.32
CA VAL A 36 6.06 -48.14 -14.02
C VAL A 36 6.50 -47.25 -15.20
N ALA A 37 7.37 -47.73 -16.08
CA ALA A 37 7.92 -46.93 -17.18
C ALA A 37 7.60 -47.54 -18.56
N ARG A 38 6.84 -46.79 -19.37
CA ARG A 38 6.44 -47.19 -20.75
C ARG A 38 7.32 -46.55 -21.82
N SER A 39 8.06 -45.48 -21.49
CA SER A 39 9.01 -44.80 -22.38
C SER A 39 10.46 -44.85 -21.87
N GLU A 40 11.43 -44.67 -22.77
CA GLU A 40 12.87 -44.63 -22.44
C GLU A 40 13.21 -43.52 -21.43
N THR A 41 12.57 -42.36 -21.55
CA THR A 41 12.73 -41.20 -20.66
C THR A 41 12.18 -41.45 -19.26
N GLU A 42 11.04 -42.13 -19.14
CA GLU A 42 10.49 -42.56 -17.84
C GLU A 42 11.41 -43.58 -17.15
N ARG A 43 12.05 -44.48 -17.92
CA ARG A 43 13.01 -45.46 -17.37
C ARG A 43 14.23 -44.77 -16.78
N THR A 44 14.81 -43.80 -17.47
CA THR A 44 15.96 -43.03 -16.95
C THR A 44 15.57 -42.26 -15.69
N ARG A 45 14.43 -41.56 -15.69
CA ARG A 45 13.96 -40.83 -14.51
C ARG A 45 13.70 -41.76 -13.31
N THR A 46 13.10 -42.92 -13.55
CA THR A 46 12.84 -43.92 -12.50
C THR A 46 14.14 -44.50 -11.96
N ARG A 47 15.13 -44.73 -12.83
CA ARG A 47 16.48 -45.17 -12.45
C ARG A 47 17.15 -44.16 -11.53
N ASP A 48 17.08 -42.87 -11.86
CA ASP A 48 17.69 -41.81 -11.06
C ASP A 48 17.02 -41.72 -9.68
N LEU A 49 15.69 -41.77 -9.61
CA LEU A 49 14.94 -41.74 -8.35
C LEU A 49 15.25 -42.94 -7.43
N ILE A 50 15.31 -44.15 -7.99
CA ILE A 50 15.67 -45.35 -7.22
C ILE A 50 17.15 -45.31 -6.82
N GLY A 51 18.02 -44.80 -7.69
CA GLY A 51 19.45 -44.61 -7.39
C GLY A 51 19.67 -43.69 -6.19
N GLU A 52 18.97 -42.56 -6.17
CA GLU A 52 18.99 -41.59 -5.07
C GLU A 52 18.47 -42.20 -3.75
N LEU A 53 17.36 -42.94 -3.81
CA LEU A 53 16.83 -43.65 -2.64
C LEU A 53 17.84 -44.65 -2.07
N VAL A 54 18.52 -45.40 -2.92
CA VAL A 54 19.54 -46.38 -2.51
C VAL A 54 20.76 -45.67 -1.91
N ALA A 55 21.17 -44.52 -2.47
CA ALA A 55 22.26 -43.72 -1.92
C ALA A 55 21.94 -43.22 -0.49
N GLN A 56 20.75 -42.67 -0.28
CA GLN A 56 20.31 -42.18 1.03
C GLN A 56 20.21 -43.30 2.09
N VAL A 57 19.79 -44.50 1.68
CA VAL A 57 19.80 -45.69 2.55
C VAL A 57 21.23 -46.12 2.90
N LEU A 58 22.16 -46.04 1.94
CA LEU A 58 23.58 -46.40 2.14
C LEU A 58 24.33 -45.40 3.02
N GLU A 59 23.98 -44.11 2.93
CA GLU A 59 24.54 -43.03 3.77
C GLU A 59 24.01 -43.07 5.21
N GLY A 60 23.04 -43.94 5.49
CA GLY A 60 22.47 -44.13 6.83
C GLY A 60 21.39 -43.11 7.19
N GLU A 61 20.92 -42.32 6.22
CA GLU A 61 19.87 -41.32 6.40
C GLU A 61 18.47 -41.95 6.50
N MET A 62 18.31 -43.21 6.06
CA MET A 62 17.07 -43.97 6.16
C MET A 62 17.26 -45.34 6.80
N THR A 63 16.46 -45.66 7.82
CA THR A 63 16.40 -47.03 8.37
C THR A 63 15.35 -47.86 7.61
N PRO A 64 15.73 -48.98 6.98
CA PRO A 64 14.79 -49.81 6.25
C PRO A 64 13.74 -50.41 7.19
N SER A 65 12.48 -50.04 7.00
CA SER A 65 11.31 -50.55 7.71
C SER A 65 10.45 -51.42 6.79
N LYS A 66 9.53 -52.19 7.39
CA LYS A 66 8.50 -52.93 6.63
C LYS A 66 7.50 -52.00 5.94
N ASP A 67 7.36 -50.77 6.43
CA ASP A 67 6.52 -49.73 5.82
C ASP A 67 7.42 -48.69 5.13
N LEU A 68 7.78 -48.98 3.89
CA LEU A 68 8.57 -48.07 3.05
C LEU A 68 7.85 -46.75 2.77
N ILE A 69 6.51 -46.76 2.73
CA ILE A 69 5.74 -45.54 2.47
C ILE A 69 5.89 -44.58 3.65
N ALA A 70 5.71 -45.07 4.88
CA ALA A 70 5.91 -44.26 6.08
C ALA A 70 7.34 -43.72 6.23
N VAL A 71 8.36 -44.48 5.80
CA VAL A 71 9.75 -44.02 5.81
C VAL A 71 9.98 -42.91 4.77
N LEU A 72 9.41 -43.06 3.57
CA LEU A 72 9.47 -42.03 2.54
C LEU A 72 8.75 -40.75 2.96
N ASP A 73 7.55 -40.87 3.53
CA ASP A 73 6.76 -39.73 4.03
C ASP A 73 7.53 -39.00 5.16
N ALA A 74 8.16 -39.74 6.07
CA ALA A 74 8.99 -39.16 7.12
C ALA A 74 10.22 -38.42 6.55
N ARG A 75 10.88 -38.97 5.52
CA ARG A 75 12.00 -38.28 4.86
C ARG A 75 11.54 -37.03 4.11
N ILE A 76 10.41 -37.10 3.42
CA ILE A 76 9.82 -35.92 2.74
C ILE A 76 9.53 -34.84 3.79
N ALA A 77 8.94 -35.19 4.93
CA ALA A 77 8.70 -34.24 6.01
C ALA A 77 9.99 -33.61 6.57
N GLU A 78 11.09 -34.37 6.65
CA GLU A 78 12.39 -33.85 7.05
C GLU A 78 12.96 -32.86 6.03
N ILE A 79 12.89 -33.20 4.73
CA ILE A 79 13.29 -32.32 3.64
C ILE A 79 12.44 -31.04 3.64
N ASP A 80 11.12 -31.16 3.80
CA ASP A 80 10.20 -30.03 3.87
C ASP A 80 10.49 -29.14 5.08
N SER A 81 10.92 -29.70 6.21
CA SER A 81 11.37 -28.94 7.37
C SER A 81 12.65 -28.15 7.06
N MET A 82 13.63 -28.79 6.43
CA MET A 82 14.89 -28.12 6.04
C MET A 82 14.64 -27.00 5.01
N LEU A 83 13.78 -27.26 4.02
CA LEU A 83 13.38 -26.26 3.04
C LEU A 83 12.60 -25.11 3.70
N SER A 84 11.73 -25.41 4.65
CA SER A 84 10.97 -24.40 5.38
C SER A 84 11.88 -23.50 6.21
N GLU A 85 12.86 -24.06 6.93
CA GLU A 85 13.85 -23.27 7.67
C GLU A 85 14.63 -22.33 6.74
N GLN A 86 15.14 -22.86 5.63
CA GLN A 86 15.90 -22.06 4.67
C GLN A 86 15.03 -20.99 3.99
N MET A 87 13.77 -21.31 3.68
CA MET A 87 12.84 -20.38 3.08
C MET A 87 12.43 -19.27 4.05
N ASN A 88 12.25 -19.60 5.34
CA ASN A 88 12.00 -18.61 6.38
C ASN A 88 13.14 -17.59 6.46
N GLU A 89 14.41 -18.02 6.45
CA GLU A 89 15.55 -17.10 6.44
C GLU A 89 15.58 -16.18 5.21
N ILE A 90 15.25 -16.72 4.03
CA ILE A 90 15.19 -15.93 2.78
C ILE A 90 14.03 -14.92 2.82
N MET A 91 12.84 -15.38 3.23
CA MET A 91 11.62 -14.56 3.23
C MET A 91 11.60 -13.52 4.34
N HIS A 92 12.24 -13.79 5.47
CA HIS A 92 12.34 -12.86 6.61
C HIS A 92 13.56 -11.94 6.52
N ALA A 93 14.38 -12.07 5.47
CA ALA A 93 15.43 -11.11 5.19
C ALA A 93 14.84 -9.72 4.88
N ARG A 94 15.38 -8.69 5.54
CA ARG A 94 14.86 -7.32 5.48
C ARG A 94 14.74 -6.79 4.04
N GLU A 95 15.74 -7.06 3.20
CA GLU A 95 15.76 -6.61 1.81
C GLU A 95 14.64 -7.26 0.99
N PHE A 96 14.38 -8.55 1.22
CA PHE A 96 13.32 -9.27 0.55
C PHE A 96 11.95 -8.83 1.04
N GLN A 97 11.75 -8.73 2.35
CA GLN A 97 10.49 -8.24 2.94
C GLN A 97 10.14 -6.84 2.47
N GLN A 98 11.12 -5.93 2.40
CA GLN A 98 10.88 -4.57 1.91
C GLN A 98 10.41 -4.58 0.46
N LEU A 99 11.06 -5.37 -0.41
CA LEU A 99 10.66 -5.51 -1.81
C LEU A 99 9.27 -6.15 -1.93
N GLU A 100 9.02 -7.23 -1.17
CA GLU A 100 7.75 -7.93 -1.14
C GLU A 100 6.62 -7.01 -0.65
N ALA A 101 6.86 -6.23 0.40
CA ALA A 101 5.90 -5.28 0.97
C ALA A 101 5.49 -4.21 -0.04
N SER A 102 6.45 -3.62 -0.76
CA SER A 102 6.18 -2.63 -1.81
C SER A 102 5.35 -3.22 -2.95
N TRP A 103 5.75 -4.38 -3.48
CA TRP A 103 5.03 -5.00 -4.60
C TRP A 103 3.67 -5.54 -4.20
N ARG A 104 3.51 -6.08 -2.99
CA ARG A 104 2.21 -6.52 -2.49
C ARG A 104 1.30 -5.35 -2.15
N GLY A 105 1.83 -4.26 -1.62
CA GLY A 105 1.08 -3.02 -1.43
C GLY A 105 0.58 -2.45 -2.75
N LEU A 106 1.44 -2.43 -3.79
CA LEU A 106 1.02 -2.06 -5.14
C LEU A 106 -0.04 -3.02 -5.69
N LYS A 107 0.14 -4.33 -5.54
CA LYS A 107 -0.86 -5.32 -5.93
C LYS A 107 -2.20 -5.07 -5.22
N TYR A 108 -2.17 -4.82 -3.91
CA TYR A 108 -3.36 -4.48 -3.13
C TYR A 108 -4.05 -3.24 -3.69
N GLN A 109 -3.30 -2.18 -4.02
CA GLN A 109 -3.87 -0.97 -4.63
C GLN A 109 -4.53 -1.27 -5.99
N VAL A 110 -3.90 -2.09 -6.83
CA VAL A 110 -4.42 -2.45 -8.16
C VAL A 110 -5.67 -3.31 -8.03
N ASP A 111 -5.64 -4.35 -7.19
CA ASP A 111 -6.74 -5.30 -7.01
C ASP A 111 -7.98 -4.63 -6.41
N GLN A 112 -7.79 -3.65 -5.52
CA GLN A 112 -8.87 -2.90 -4.86
C GLN A 112 -9.36 -1.67 -5.64
N THR A 113 -8.75 -1.35 -6.78
CA THR A 113 -9.12 -0.17 -7.56
C THR A 113 -9.83 -0.57 -8.85
N GLU A 114 -11.05 -0.06 -9.03
CA GLU A 114 -11.83 -0.21 -10.27
C GLU A 114 -11.25 0.67 -11.40
N THR A 115 -10.14 0.22 -11.99
CA THR A 115 -9.49 0.96 -13.10
C THR A 115 -10.39 1.02 -14.33
N SER A 116 -10.43 2.19 -14.96
CA SER A 116 -11.29 2.46 -16.12
C SER A 116 -10.70 3.57 -17.00
N THR A 117 -11.47 4.07 -17.97
CA THR A 117 -11.05 5.22 -18.76
C THR A 117 -10.90 6.50 -17.93
N THR A 118 -11.60 6.60 -16.79
CA THR A 118 -11.57 7.76 -15.89
C THR A 118 -10.63 7.60 -14.71
N LEU A 119 -10.25 6.36 -14.38
CA LEU A 119 -9.39 6.04 -13.23
C LEU A 119 -8.18 5.21 -13.69
N LYS A 120 -7.00 5.84 -13.64
CA LYS A 120 -5.73 5.25 -14.07
C LYS A 120 -4.71 5.26 -12.94
N ILE A 121 -3.86 4.24 -12.90
CA ILE A 121 -2.73 4.14 -11.99
C ILE A 121 -1.46 4.23 -12.83
N HIS A 122 -0.60 5.20 -12.53
CA HIS A 122 0.71 5.35 -13.15
C HIS A 122 1.79 5.02 -12.12
N LEU A 123 2.69 4.11 -12.48
CA LEU A 123 3.79 3.70 -11.61
C LEU A 123 5.08 4.42 -12.02
N LEU A 124 5.70 5.10 -11.06
CA LEU A 124 7.06 5.63 -11.18
C LEU A 124 7.95 4.90 -10.17
N ASN A 125 8.88 4.09 -10.66
CA ASN A 125 9.89 3.47 -9.81
C ASN A 125 11.00 4.48 -9.51
N ALA A 126 11.03 4.98 -8.27
CA ALA A 126 12.09 5.86 -7.78
C ALA A 126 12.41 5.53 -6.32
N SER A 127 13.69 5.49 -5.97
CA SER A 127 14.09 5.40 -4.56
C SER A 127 14.03 6.77 -3.90
N LYS A 128 13.87 6.84 -2.57
CA LYS A 128 13.98 8.11 -1.82
C LYS A 128 15.29 8.85 -2.14
N LYS A 129 16.40 8.12 -2.27
CA LYS A 129 17.72 8.68 -2.57
C LYS A 129 17.77 9.32 -3.95
N ASP A 130 17.11 8.73 -4.94
CA ASP A 130 17.07 9.28 -6.30
C ASP A 130 16.19 10.53 -6.36
N LEU A 131 15.05 10.55 -5.66
CA LEU A 131 14.20 11.74 -5.55
C LEU A 131 14.95 12.90 -4.86
N VAL A 132 15.64 12.62 -3.75
CA VAL A 132 16.48 13.63 -3.08
C VAL A 132 17.59 14.14 -4.00
N ARG A 133 18.22 13.25 -4.78
CA ARG A 133 19.27 13.64 -5.73
C ARG A 133 18.73 14.55 -6.83
N ASP A 134 17.57 14.22 -7.41
CA ASP A 134 16.91 15.03 -8.45
C ASP A 134 16.56 16.43 -7.94
N LEU A 135 15.95 16.50 -6.76
CA LEU A 135 15.53 17.77 -6.14
C LEU A 135 16.74 18.62 -5.71
N LYS A 136 17.83 18.02 -5.22
CA LYS A 136 19.07 18.75 -4.87
C LYS A 136 19.88 19.19 -6.09
N ALA A 137 19.79 18.47 -7.21
CA ALA A 137 20.48 18.83 -8.44
C ALA A 137 19.79 19.99 -9.17
N SER A 138 18.52 20.22 -8.87
CA SER A 138 17.71 21.30 -9.44
C SER A 138 17.89 22.58 -8.61
N SER A 139 17.87 23.73 -9.27
CA SER A 139 18.00 25.02 -8.57
C SER A 139 16.74 25.39 -7.78
N GLU A 140 15.59 25.02 -8.33
CA GLU A 140 14.25 25.17 -7.75
C GLU A 140 13.44 23.89 -8.01
N PHE A 141 12.42 23.64 -7.19
CA PHE A 141 11.60 22.42 -7.27
C PHE A 141 10.89 22.27 -8.62
N ASP A 142 10.56 23.38 -9.29
CA ASP A 142 9.85 23.43 -10.56
C ASP A 142 10.71 23.03 -11.77
N GLN A 143 12.02 22.91 -11.60
CA GLN A 143 12.95 22.44 -12.63
C GLN A 143 13.27 20.94 -12.51
N SER A 144 12.85 20.31 -11.42
CA SER A 144 13.09 18.89 -11.12
C SER A 144 12.46 17.94 -12.14
N ALA A 145 13.04 16.76 -12.32
CA ALA A 145 12.44 15.74 -13.17
C ALA A 145 11.08 15.28 -12.61
N LEU A 146 10.94 15.25 -11.28
CA LEU A 146 9.66 14.95 -10.63
C LEU A 146 8.57 15.98 -11.02
N PHE A 147 8.87 17.27 -10.95
CA PHE A 147 7.92 18.32 -11.33
C PHE A 147 7.58 18.26 -12.81
N LYS A 148 8.55 18.03 -13.69
CA LYS A 148 8.29 17.89 -15.14
C LYS A 148 7.29 16.77 -15.42
N LYS A 149 7.44 15.62 -14.77
CA LYS A 149 6.54 14.48 -14.94
C LYS A 149 5.13 14.73 -14.40
N ILE A 150 5.03 15.32 -13.22
CA ILE A 150 3.74 15.50 -12.54
C ILE A 150 2.99 16.72 -13.08
N TYR A 151 3.68 17.84 -13.22
CA TYR A 151 3.10 19.12 -13.60
C TYR A 151 3.21 19.35 -15.10
N GLU A 152 4.41 19.39 -15.69
CA GLU A 152 4.54 19.84 -17.10
C GLU A 152 3.94 18.87 -18.11
N GLU A 153 4.28 17.58 -18.05
CA GLU A 153 3.82 16.55 -18.98
C GLU A 153 2.30 16.35 -18.94
N GLU A 154 1.66 16.59 -17.79
CA GLU A 154 0.22 16.37 -17.58
C GLU A 154 -0.55 17.67 -17.32
N TYR A 155 -0.60 18.17 -16.08
CA TYR A 155 -1.46 19.31 -15.69
C TYR A 155 -1.18 20.61 -16.47
N GLY A 156 0.09 20.85 -16.79
CA GLY A 156 0.60 21.97 -17.58
C GLY A 156 0.30 21.85 -19.07
N THR A 157 0.27 20.63 -19.60
CA THR A 157 0.12 20.33 -21.03
C THR A 157 -1.33 20.37 -21.49
N PHE A 158 -1.55 20.85 -22.72
CA PHE A 158 -2.86 20.87 -23.36
C PHE A 158 -3.30 19.45 -23.73
N GLY A 159 -4.46 19.02 -23.23
CA GLY A 159 -4.96 17.65 -23.41
C GLY A 159 -4.37 16.61 -22.44
N GLY A 160 -3.50 17.02 -21.51
CA GLY A 160 -2.97 16.16 -20.45
C GLY A 160 -4.02 15.76 -19.41
N ALA A 161 -3.75 14.69 -18.67
CA ALA A 161 -4.60 14.14 -17.62
C ALA A 161 -3.97 14.42 -16.25
N PRO A 162 -4.44 15.44 -15.50
CA PRO A 162 -3.82 15.80 -14.22
C PRO A 162 -3.91 14.67 -13.20
N PHE A 163 -2.83 14.45 -12.46
CA PHE A 163 -2.80 13.51 -11.35
C PHE A 163 -3.72 13.99 -10.22
N GLY A 164 -4.65 13.13 -9.80
CA GLY A 164 -5.57 13.43 -8.69
C GLY A 164 -4.94 13.28 -7.31
N MET A 165 -3.95 12.40 -7.20
CA MET A 165 -3.27 12.03 -5.96
C MET A 165 -1.89 11.48 -6.31
N LEU A 166 -0.92 11.71 -5.43
CA LEU A 166 0.40 11.09 -5.48
C LEU A 166 0.52 10.12 -4.31
N LEU A 167 0.86 8.87 -4.61
CA LEU A 167 1.05 7.85 -3.58
C LEU A 167 2.53 7.51 -3.47
N GLY A 168 3.13 7.81 -2.32
CA GLY A 168 4.52 7.51 -2.03
C GLY A 168 4.64 6.29 -1.14
N ASP A 169 5.20 5.19 -1.67
CA ASP A 169 5.56 4.02 -0.87
C ASP A 169 6.88 4.26 -0.13
N TYR A 170 6.83 5.20 0.80
CA TYR A 170 7.95 5.62 1.62
C TYR A 170 7.49 5.76 3.06
N GLU A 171 8.46 5.70 3.97
CA GLU A 171 8.26 5.99 5.38
C GLU A 171 9.12 7.19 5.75
N PHE A 172 8.51 8.28 6.22
CA PHE A 172 9.25 9.48 6.59
C PHE A 172 9.63 9.45 8.07
N ASN A 173 10.93 9.59 8.36
CA ASN A 173 11.44 9.73 9.72
C ASN A 173 11.85 11.19 10.03
N ARG A 174 12.41 11.43 11.22
CA ARG A 174 12.88 12.76 11.65
C ARG A 174 14.19 13.22 11.02
N SER A 175 14.79 12.45 10.10
CA SER A 175 16.09 12.79 9.52
C SER A 175 16.00 14.07 8.67
N PRO A 176 17.06 14.88 8.60
CA PRO A 176 17.07 16.08 7.77
C PRO A 176 16.83 15.80 6.28
N GLU A 177 17.23 14.63 5.77
CA GLU A 177 17.01 14.25 4.37
C GLU A 177 15.55 13.94 4.07
N ASP A 178 14.87 13.17 4.94
CA ASP A 178 13.44 12.88 4.80
C ASP A 178 12.61 14.17 4.97
N MET A 179 12.97 15.05 5.90
CA MET A 179 12.30 16.34 6.07
C MET A 179 12.46 17.25 4.84
N TYR A 180 13.67 17.30 4.25
CA TYR A 180 13.91 18.02 3.00
C TYR A 180 13.06 17.44 1.86
N LEU A 181 13.05 16.13 1.70
CA LEU A 181 12.26 15.46 0.66
C LEU A 181 10.76 15.77 0.81
N LEU A 182 10.25 15.71 2.04
CA LEU A 182 8.85 15.99 2.35
C LEU A 182 8.47 17.45 2.04
N GLU A 183 9.35 18.40 2.35
CA GLU A 183 9.19 19.83 2.04
C GLU A 183 9.11 20.05 0.53
N GLU A 184 10.09 19.55 -0.23
CA GLU A 184 10.14 19.70 -1.69
C GLU A 184 8.98 19.00 -2.41
N ILE A 185 8.61 17.78 -2.00
CA ILE A 185 7.44 17.08 -2.55
C ILE A 185 6.15 17.86 -2.25
N SER A 186 6.05 18.50 -1.08
CA SER A 186 4.87 19.31 -0.75
C SER A 186 4.69 20.48 -1.72
N HIS A 187 5.78 21.12 -2.16
CA HIS A 187 5.74 22.17 -3.17
C HIS A 187 5.24 21.64 -4.53
N VAL A 188 5.75 20.49 -4.97
CA VAL A 188 5.30 19.83 -6.21
C VAL A 188 3.81 19.44 -6.13
N ALA A 189 3.41 18.83 -5.01
CA ALA A 189 2.03 18.42 -4.74
C ALA A 189 1.06 19.62 -4.72
N ALA A 190 1.45 20.72 -4.08
CA ALA A 190 0.68 21.96 -4.03
C ALA A 190 0.55 22.61 -5.41
N ALA A 191 1.63 22.66 -6.20
CA ALA A 191 1.62 23.23 -7.54
C ALA A 191 0.73 22.43 -8.51
N ALA A 192 0.77 21.10 -8.45
CA ALA A 192 -0.06 20.21 -9.27
C ALA A 192 -1.49 20.03 -8.73
N HIS A 193 -1.80 20.58 -7.56
CA HIS A 193 -3.02 20.30 -6.80
C HIS A 193 -3.26 18.78 -6.63
N ALA A 194 -2.22 18.01 -6.38
CA ALA A 194 -2.27 16.56 -6.25
C ALA A 194 -1.74 16.17 -4.86
N PRO A 195 -2.62 15.91 -3.87
CA PRO A 195 -2.18 15.56 -2.53
C PRO A 195 -1.26 14.35 -2.52
N PHE A 196 -0.16 14.45 -1.78
CA PHE A 196 0.82 13.40 -1.57
C PHE A 196 0.51 12.61 -0.30
N ILE A 197 0.30 11.31 -0.44
CA ILE A 197 0.01 10.39 0.67
C ILE A 197 1.16 9.41 0.80
N SER A 198 1.66 9.26 2.03
CA SER A 198 2.73 8.33 2.36
C SER A 198 2.59 7.83 3.80
N ALA A 199 3.60 7.17 4.37
CA ALA A 199 3.60 6.74 5.76
C ALA A 199 4.59 7.52 6.63
N ALA A 200 4.26 7.65 7.90
CA ALA A 200 5.23 8.03 8.94
C ALA A 200 5.99 6.79 9.39
N SER A 201 7.29 6.91 9.66
CA SER A 201 8.06 5.86 10.32
C SER A 201 7.88 5.92 11.84
N ALA A 202 8.02 4.79 12.55
CA ALA A 202 8.06 4.76 14.02
C ALA A 202 9.17 5.66 14.58
N GLU A 203 10.30 5.79 13.85
CA GLU A 203 11.43 6.66 14.20
C GLU A 203 11.04 8.14 14.26
N LEU A 204 9.98 8.57 13.57
CA LEU A 204 9.47 9.94 13.67
C LEU A 204 8.96 10.26 15.08
N PHE A 205 8.49 9.27 15.82
CA PHE A 205 8.04 9.40 17.21
C PHE A 205 9.17 9.08 18.22
N GLY A 206 10.37 8.77 17.72
CA GLY A 206 11.49 8.30 18.56
C GLY A 206 11.29 6.87 19.07
N TRP A 207 10.50 6.06 18.37
CA TRP A 207 10.29 4.64 18.68
C TRP A 207 11.07 3.75 17.72
N ASP A 208 11.40 2.55 18.18
CA ASP A 208 11.98 1.52 17.34
C ASP A 208 10.88 0.73 16.60
N SER A 209 9.68 0.63 17.19
CA SER A 209 8.51 -0.03 16.60
C SER A 209 7.21 0.71 16.95
N PHE A 210 6.15 0.57 16.15
CA PHE A 210 4.83 1.10 16.50
C PHE A 210 4.22 0.44 17.75
N THR A 211 4.74 -0.72 18.16
CA THR A 211 4.32 -1.38 19.41
C THR A 211 4.63 -0.53 20.66
N ASP A 212 5.62 0.38 20.59
CA ASP A 212 5.99 1.29 21.69
C ASP A 212 5.02 2.47 21.88
N MET A 213 4.03 2.65 20.99
CA MET A 213 3.04 3.73 21.03
C MET A 213 2.23 3.75 22.34
N ALA A 214 2.09 2.60 23.02
CA ALA A 214 1.39 2.51 24.30
C ALA A 214 2.11 3.26 25.43
N GLY A 215 3.43 3.44 25.36
CA GLY A 215 4.26 3.96 26.45
C GLY A 215 4.02 5.44 26.80
N PRO A 216 4.18 6.39 25.86
CA PRO A 216 4.19 7.82 26.18
C PRO A 216 2.79 8.35 26.55
N ARG A 217 2.60 8.93 27.74
CA ARG A 217 1.27 9.44 28.17
C ARG A 217 0.67 10.52 27.27
N ASP A 218 1.51 11.30 26.61
CA ASP A 218 1.14 12.44 25.76
C ASP A 218 2.06 12.48 24.54
N LEU A 219 1.50 12.23 23.35
CA LEU A 219 2.27 12.20 22.11
C LEU A 219 2.74 13.58 21.66
N ALA A 220 2.03 14.65 22.04
CA ALA A 220 2.38 16.00 21.60
C ALA A 220 3.74 16.45 22.13
N LYS A 221 4.08 16.03 23.36
CA LYS A 221 5.35 16.35 24.02
C LYS A 221 6.58 15.79 23.31
N ILE A 222 6.43 14.73 22.52
CA ILE A 222 7.53 14.16 21.72
C ILE A 222 8.06 15.23 20.76
N PHE A 223 7.16 15.98 20.13
CA PHE A 223 7.49 16.98 19.11
C PHE A 223 7.92 18.35 19.67
N ASP A 224 7.89 18.53 20.99
CA ASP A 224 8.30 19.78 21.64
C ASP A 224 9.82 19.96 21.67
N THR A 225 10.58 18.87 21.57
CA THR A 225 12.05 18.92 21.61
C THR A 225 12.65 19.69 20.42
N VAL A 226 13.91 20.08 20.55
CA VAL A 226 14.65 20.86 19.52
C VAL A 226 14.92 20.01 18.28
N GLU A 227 15.01 18.69 18.43
CA GLU A 227 15.24 17.75 17.32
C GLU A 227 14.15 17.84 16.24
N TYR A 228 12.92 18.18 16.63
CA TYR A 228 11.78 18.34 15.74
C TYR A 228 11.61 19.77 15.21
N ALA A 229 12.62 20.64 15.30
CA ALA A 229 12.53 22.00 14.79
C ALA A 229 12.15 22.04 13.30
N LYS A 230 12.75 21.16 12.48
CA LYS A 230 12.44 21.06 11.04
C LYS A 230 11.02 20.55 10.79
N TRP A 231 10.58 19.52 11.51
CA TRP A 231 9.20 19.02 11.45
C TRP A 231 8.18 20.11 11.81
N LYS A 232 8.42 20.87 12.89
CA LYS A 232 7.56 21.99 13.29
C LYS A 232 7.49 23.09 12.21
N SER A 233 8.62 23.44 11.61
CA SER A 233 8.66 24.40 10.49
C SER A 233 7.89 23.89 9.27
N PHE A 234 8.08 22.62 8.90
CA PHE A 234 7.35 22.00 7.80
C PHE A 234 5.83 22.04 8.04
N ARG A 235 5.35 21.61 9.22
CA ARG A 235 3.92 21.67 9.57
C ARG A 235 3.34 23.08 9.59
N ALA A 236 4.17 24.10 9.81
CA ALA A 236 3.75 25.50 9.78
C ALA A 236 3.68 26.08 8.34
N SER A 237 4.28 25.38 7.36
CA SER A 237 4.23 25.73 5.94
C SER A 237 2.81 25.60 5.39
N GLU A 238 2.48 26.41 4.38
CA GLU A 238 1.18 26.35 3.72
C GLU A 238 1.01 25.10 2.87
N ASP A 239 2.09 24.62 2.25
CA ASP A 239 2.07 23.51 1.29
C ASP A 239 1.98 22.13 1.98
N SER A 240 2.30 22.06 3.27
CA SER A 240 2.14 20.85 4.10
C SER A 240 0.69 20.34 4.14
N ARG A 241 -0.30 21.18 3.80
CA ARG A 241 -1.71 20.79 3.67
C ARG A 241 -1.96 19.73 2.59
N TYR A 242 -1.07 19.64 1.60
CA TYR A 242 -1.14 18.65 0.53
C TYR A 242 -0.47 17.34 0.91
N VAL A 243 0.10 17.20 2.12
CA VAL A 243 0.80 15.99 2.56
C VAL A 243 0.00 15.28 3.65
N GLY A 244 -0.29 14.00 3.44
CA GLY A 244 -0.87 13.08 4.42
C GLY A 244 0.10 11.97 4.79
N LEU A 245 0.31 11.75 6.09
CA LEU A 245 1.14 10.65 6.59
C LEU A 245 0.29 9.65 7.36
N THR A 246 0.20 8.44 6.83
CA THR A 246 -0.56 7.32 7.40
C THR A 246 0.28 6.51 8.39
N LEU A 247 -0.38 5.87 9.34
CA LEU A 247 0.20 4.92 10.29
C LEU A 247 -0.89 4.06 10.96
N PRO A 248 -0.56 2.92 11.57
CA PRO A 248 0.70 2.18 11.45
C PRO A 248 0.68 1.34 10.15
N HIS A 249 1.65 0.46 9.94
CA HIS A 249 1.59 -0.49 8.82
C HIS A 249 0.43 -1.50 8.95
N VAL A 250 0.10 -2.10 7.82
CA VAL A 250 -1.02 -3.05 7.64
C VAL A 250 -0.48 -4.39 7.20
N LEU A 251 -1.11 -5.49 7.61
CA LEU A 251 -0.68 -6.82 7.22
C LEU A 251 -0.90 -7.04 5.72
N GLY A 252 0.16 -7.32 4.98
CA GLY A 252 0.13 -7.47 3.52
C GLY A 252 -0.27 -8.86 3.03
N ARG A 253 -0.07 -9.91 3.86
CA ARG A 253 -0.51 -11.28 3.57
C ARG A 253 -0.68 -12.10 4.84
N LEU A 254 -1.42 -13.20 4.73
CA LEU A 254 -1.38 -14.26 5.74
C LEU A 254 -0.04 -15.01 5.67
N PRO A 255 0.50 -15.45 6.82
CA PRO A 255 1.61 -16.40 6.85
C PRO A 255 1.26 -17.70 6.14
N TYR A 256 2.23 -18.28 5.44
CA TYR A 256 2.08 -19.56 4.76
C TYR A 256 2.06 -20.71 5.76
N GLY A 257 1.21 -21.70 5.48
CA GLY A 257 1.04 -22.85 6.35
C GLY A 257 -0.10 -23.75 5.87
N PRO A 258 -0.08 -25.03 6.28
CA PRO A 258 -1.09 -26.00 5.85
C PRO A 258 -2.52 -25.63 6.31
N ASP A 259 -2.63 -24.98 7.47
CA ASP A 259 -3.91 -24.54 8.05
C ASP A 259 -4.36 -23.16 7.53
N THR A 260 -3.45 -22.39 6.92
CA THR A 260 -3.70 -21.01 6.48
C THR A 260 -3.67 -20.91 4.96
N THR A 261 -2.51 -20.65 4.38
CA THR A 261 -2.29 -20.55 2.94
C THR A 261 -1.30 -21.64 2.53
N PRO A 262 -1.79 -22.82 2.06
CA PRO A 262 -0.93 -23.91 1.67
C PRO A 262 -0.17 -23.59 0.38
N VAL A 263 1.02 -24.15 0.24
CA VAL A 263 1.85 -24.11 -0.98
C VAL A 263 1.72 -25.46 -1.68
N GLU A 264 1.67 -25.48 -3.01
CA GLU A 264 1.45 -26.72 -3.77
C GLU A 264 2.73 -27.57 -3.91
N GLU A 265 3.90 -26.92 -3.94
CA GLU A 265 5.18 -27.56 -4.22
C GLU A 265 5.75 -28.38 -3.06
N PHE A 266 5.60 -27.91 -1.82
CA PHE A 266 6.08 -28.58 -0.62
C PHE A 266 5.30 -28.09 0.62
N ASN A 267 5.35 -28.83 1.73
CA ASN A 267 4.66 -28.44 2.96
C ASN A 267 5.42 -27.31 3.68
N PHE A 268 5.30 -26.09 3.16
CA PHE A 268 5.92 -24.92 3.74
C PHE A 268 5.18 -24.44 4.99
N VAL A 269 5.90 -24.36 6.10
CA VAL A 269 5.41 -23.76 7.35
C VAL A 269 6.23 -22.51 7.66
N GLU A 270 5.59 -21.35 7.56
CA GLU A 270 6.25 -20.08 7.87
C GLU A 270 6.39 -19.93 9.39
N SER A 271 7.59 -19.59 9.85
CA SER A 271 7.94 -19.54 11.28
C SER A 271 7.43 -18.26 11.95
N VAL A 272 6.11 -18.15 12.12
CA VAL A 272 5.44 -16.98 12.70
C VAL A 272 4.58 -17.38 13.91
N ASP A 273 4.97 -16.93 15.10
CA ASP A 273 4.36 -17.32 16.37
C ASP A 273 3.41 -16.28 16.96
N GLY A 274 3.19 -15.17 16.24
CA GLY A 274 2.38 -14.04 16.72
C GLY A 274 3.12 -13.05 17.63
N ARG A 275 4.28 -13.43 18.17
CA ARG A 275 5.06 -12.61 19.12
C ARG A 275 6.01 -11.67 18.42
N ASP A 276 6.77 -12.19 17.45
CA ASP A 276 7.69 -11.36 16.68
C ASP A 276 6.95 -10.65 15.55
N HIS A 277 6.85 -9.32 15.66
CA HIS A 277 6.19 -8.51 14.65
C HIS A 277 7.00 -8.46 13.36
N ASN A 278 8.33 -8.57 13.41
CA ASN A 278 9.19 -8.38 12.24
C ASN A 278 9.08 -9.53 11.21
N LYS A 279 8.59 -10.69 11.65
CA LYS A 279 8.38 -11.84 10.75
C LYS A 279 7.14 -11.72 9.90
N TYR A 280 6.19 -10.87 10.29
CA TYR A 280 5.02 -10.58 9.47
C TYR A 280 5.39 -9.63 8.33
N LEU A 281 4.75 -9.83 7.18
CA LEU A 281 4.90 -8.92 6.06
C LEU A 281 3.98 -7.70 6.23
N TRP A 282 4.56 -6.59 6.65
CA TRP A 282 3.87 -5.32 6.81
C TRP A 282 3.96 -4.49 5.53
N MET A 283 2.80 -4.08 5.01
CA MET A 283 2.67 -3.16 3.90
C MET A 283 2.37 -1.74 4.38
N ASN A 284 2.72 -0.77 3.56
CA ASN A 284 2.49 0.64 3.82
C ASN A 284 0.98 0.96 3.86
N ALA A 285 0.50 1.61 4.93
CA ALA A 285 -0.90 2.03 5.07
C ALA A 285 -1.32 3.11 4.07
N ALA A 286 -0.36 3.75 3.40
CA ALA A 286 -0.64 4.67 2.30
C ALA A 286 -1.47 3.98 1.22
N TYR A 287 -1.18 2.71 0.90
CA TYR A 287 -1.99 1.92 -0.05
C TYR A 287 -3.42 1.72 0.46
N ALA A 288 -3.61 1.45 1.74
CA ALA A 288 -4.96 1.32 2.32
C ALA A 288 -5.79 2.61 2.16
N LEU A 289 -5.19 3.78 2.46
CA LEU A 289 -5.86 5.06 2.24
C LEU A 289 -6.05 5.36 0.75
N GLY A 290 -5.07 5.02 -0.08
CA GLY A 290 -5.12 5.17 -1.53
C GLY A 290 -6.29 4.43 -2.16
N THR A 291 -6.61 3.22 -1.68
CA THR A 291 -7.80 2.48 -2.15
C THR A 291 -9.11 3.15 -1.74
N ARG A 292 -9.19 3.77 -0.55
CA ARG A 292 -10.39 4.54 -0.15
C ARG A 292 -10.59 5.76 -1.04
N VAL A 293 -9.51 6.43 -1.43
CA VAL A 293 -9.55 7.57 -2.36
C VAL A 293 -10.04 7.13 -3.75
N THR A 294 -9.54 6.01 -4.28
CA THR A 294 -9.96 5.51 -5.59
C THR A 294 -11.39 4.95 -5.58
N ASP A 295 -11.80 4.28 -4.51
CA ASP A 295 -13.18 3.81 -4.32
C ASP A 295 -14.18 4.99 -4.25
N ALA A 296 -13.86 6.03 -3.47
CA ALA A 296 -14.67 7.25 -3.41
C ALA A 296 -14.83 7.90 -4.79
N PHE A 297 -13.76 7.95 -5.58
CA PHE A 297 -13.81 8.46 -6.95
C PHE A 297 -14.66 7.58 -7.87
N SER A 298 -14.54 6.24 -7.80
CA SER A 298 -15.35 5.33 -8.62
C SER A 298 -16.85 5.49 -8.34
N ARG A 299 -17.22 5.55 -7.04
CA ARG A 299 -18.63 5.60 -6.62
C ARG A 299 -19.29 6.97 -6.81
N TYR A 300 -18.55 8.04 -6.54
CA TYR A 300 -19.13 9.38 -6.43
C TYR A 300 -18.57 10.40 -7.43
N GLY A 301 -17.47 10.08 -8.13
CA GLY A 301 -16.74 11.02 -8.98
C GLY A 301 -15.90 12.05 -8.21
N TRP A 302 -15.87 11.96 -6.87
CA TRP A 302 -15.19 12.87 -5.96
C TRP A 302 -14.54 12.13 -4.80
N CYS A 303 -13.36 12.58 -4.37
CA CYS A 303 -12.60 11.94 -3.30
C CYS A 303 -12.88 12.57 -1.92
N VAL A 304 -14.16 12.79 -1.58
CA VAL A 304 -14.57 13.41 -0.30
C VAL A 304 -15.01 12.40 0.76
N ALA A 305 -15.41 11.20 0.34
CA ALA A 305 -15.88 10.12 1.20
C ALA A 305 -14.74 9.13 1.48
N ILE A 306 -13.76 9.57 2.27
CA ILE A 306 -12.52 8.80 2.57
C ILE A 306 -12.27 8.62 4.07
N ARG A 307 -13.23 9.00 4.93
CA ARG A 307 -13.07 8.97 6.39
C ARG A 307 -14.35 8.56 7.09
N GLY A 308 -14.21 8.00 8.29
CA GLY A 308 -15.30 7.45 9.10
C GLY A 308 -15.76 6.09 8.59
N VAL A 309 -16.31 5.28 9.51
CA VAL A 309 -16.82 3.93 9.22
C VAL A 309 -17.91 3.97 8.15
N GLU A 310 -18.90 4.84 8.33
CA GLU A 310 -19.99 5.04 7.36
C GLU A 310 -19.62 6.05 6.25
N GLY A 311 -18.45 6.69 6.33
CA GLY A 311 -18.02 7.75 5.42
C GLY A 311 -16.98 7.38 4.38
N GLY A 312 -16.82 6.08 4.12
CA GLY A 312 -15.92 5.55 3.10
C GLY A 312 -14.47 5.41 3.59
N GLY A 313 -14.21 5.60 4.89
CA GLY A 313 -12.92 5.35 5.50
C GLY A 313 -12.70 3.91 5.97
N LEU A 314 -13.71 3.04 5.87
CA LEU A 314 -13.66 1.63 6.26
C LEU A 314 -12.82 0.83 5.26
N VAL A 315 -11.79 0.13 5.75
CA VAL A 315 -10.93 -0.81 5.02
C VAL A 315 -11.30 -2.23 5.45
N GLU A 316 -11.78 -3.03 4.50
CA GLU A 316 -12.32 -4.37 4.74
C GLU A 316 -11.39 -5.46 4.18
N GLY A 317 -11.56 -6.70 4.64
CA GLY A 317 -10.85 -7.87 4.12
C GLY A 317 -9.35 -7.85 4.42
N LEU A 318 -8.95 -7.32 5.58
CA LEU A 318 -7.56 -7.38 6.01
C LEU A 318 -7.17 -8.82 6.37
N PRO A 319 -5.94 -9.26 6.05
CA PRO A 319 -5.44 -10.56 6.49
C PRO A 319 -5.55 -10.73 8.01
N THR A 320 -6.15 -11.84 8.45
CA THR A 320 -6.38 -12.17 9.87
C THR A 320 -5.70 -13.50 10.24
N HIS A 321 -4.55 -13.41 10.91
CA HIS A 321 -3.84 -14.61 11.38
C HIS A 321 -4.25 -14.95 12.82
N THR A 322 -4.75 -16.16 13.04
CA THR A 322 -5.06 -16.66 14.38
C THR A 322 -3.97 -17.60 14.86
N PHE A 323 -3.49 -17.42 16.10
CA PHE A 323 -2.46 -18.27 16.69
C PHE A 323 -2.87 -18.69 18.11
N LYS A 324 -2.28 -19.79 18.59
CA LYS A 324 -2.50 -20.27 19.96
C LYS A 324 -1.54 -19.56 20.91
N THR A 325 -2.08 -19.01 21.98
CA THR A 325 -1.31 -18.40 23.07
C THR A 325 -0.81 -19.46 24.05
N ASP A 326 0.10 -19.08 24.95
CA ASP A 326 0.65 -19.97 25.98
C ASP A 326 -0.41 -20.50 26.94
N ASP A 327 -1.47 -19.72 27.15
CA ASP A 327 -2.63 -20.10 27.96
C ASP A 327 -3.62 -21.02 27.21
N GLY A 328 -3.31 -21.38 25.95
CA GLY A 328 -4.13 -22.26 25.11
C GLY A 328 -5.30 -21.54 24.43
N GLU A 329 -5.48 -20.25 24.65
CA GLU A 329 -6.50 -19.44 23.97
C GLU A 329 -6.09 -19.12 22.53
N ILE A 330 -7.07 -19.07 21.62
CA ILE A 330 -6.87 -18.64 20.24
C ILE A 330 -6.95 -17.11 20.21
N ALA A 331 -5.83 -16.47 19.88
CA ALA A 331 -5.74 -15.02 19.72
C ALA A 331 -5.66 -14.65 18.24
N LEU A 332 -6.32 -13.54 17.89
CA LEU A 332 -6.20 -12.91 16.58
C LEU A 332 -5.01 -11.93 16.61
N LYS A 333 -4.08 -12.09 15.67
CA LYS A 333 -3.06 -11.06 15.41
C LYS A 333 -3.75 -9.83 14.83
N CYS A 334 -3.47 -8.67 15.41
CA CYS A 334 -3.97 -7.40 14.91
C CYS A 334 -3.52 -7.18 13.45
N PRO A 335 -4.43 -6.96 12.49
CA PRO A 335 -4.10 -6.69 11.09
C PRO A 335 -3.37 -5.36 10.88
N THR A 336 -3.44 -4.45 11.85
CA THR A 336 -2.53 -3.28 11.97
C THR A 336 -1.48 -3.60 13.03
N GLU A 337 -0.27 -3.03 12.93
CA GLU A 337 0.82 -3.38 13.88
C GLU A 337 0.44 -3.22 15.35
N ILE A 338 -0.43 -2.24 15.64
CA ILE A 338 -0.98 -1.99 16.96
C ILE A 338 -2.46 -1.59 16.86
N ALA A 339 -3.23 -1.92 17.90
CA ALA A 339 -4.58 -1.43 18.10
C ALA A 339 -4.56 -0.02 18.71
N ILE A 340 -5.15 0.95 18.01
CA ILE A 340 -5.19 2.36 18.43
C ILE A 340 -6.52 2.62 19.14
N THR A 341 -6.47 3.19 20.35
CA THR A 341 -7.69 3.65 21.07
C THR A 341 -8.17 5.01 20.54
N ASP A 342 -9.45 5.33 20.67
CA ASP A 342 -10.04 6.62 20.26
C ASP A 342 -9.26 7.85 20.77
N ARG A 343 -8.77 7.81 22.01
CA ARG A 343 -7.94 8.88 22.55
C ARG A 343 -6.65 9.08 21.76
N ARG A 344 -5.98 7.98 21.39
CA ARG A 344 -4.73 7.99 20.62
C ARG A 344 -4.97 8.40 19.18
N GLU A 345 -6.07 7.93 18.59
CA GLU A 345 -6.52 8.37 17.26
C GLU A 345 -6.64 9.89 17.22
N LYS A 346 -7.34 10.49 18.21
CA LYS A 346 -7.48 11.94 18.30
C LYS A 346 -6.13 12.65 18.49
N GLU A 347 -5.29 12.16 19.41
CA GLU A 347 -3.95 12.73 19.65
C GLU A 347 -3.10 12.72 18.34
N LEU A 348 -3.16 11.63 17.57
CA LEU A 348 -2.44 11.50 16.28
C LEU A 348 -3.04 12.40 15.19
N SER A 349 -4.37 12.46 15.08
CA SER A 349 -5.09 13.37 14.17
C SER A 349 -4.72 14.84 14.45
N ASP A 350 -4.73 15.27 15.72
CA ASP A 350 -4.33 16.63 16.12
C ASP A 350 -2.85 16.93 15.79
N LEU A 351 -2.02 15.89 15.74
CA LEU A 351 -0.61 15.97 15.35
C LEU A 351 -0.39 15.89 13.82
N GLY A 352 -1.45 15.80 13.03
CA GLY A 352 -1.39 15.83 11.56
C GLY A 352 -1.04 14.47 10.94
N PHE A 353 -1.38 13.37 11.61
CA PHE A 353 -1.25 12.02 11.09
C PHE A 353 -2.62 11.41 10.76
N ILE A 354 -2.60 10.36 9.95
CA ILE A 354 -3.79 9.63 9.49
C ILE A 354 -3.74 8.21 10.06
N PRO A 355 -4.27 8.00 11.27
CA PRO A 355 -4.27 6.69 11.91
C PRO A 355 -5.29 5.73 11.27
N LEU A 356 -4.84 4.52 10.94
CA LEU A 356 -5.73 3.41 10.62
C LEU A 356 -6.05 2.64 11.90
N VAL A 357 -7.32 2.68 12.31
CA VAL A 357 -7.77 2.08 13.56
C VAL A 357 -8.43 0.73 13.29
N HIS A 358 -7.81 -0.36 13.74
CA HIS A 358 -8.38 -1.70 13.66
C HIS A 358 -9.61 -1.85 14.56
N CYS A 359 -10.66 -2.49 14.04
CA CYS A 359 -11.80 -2.87 14.85
C CYS A 359 -11.52 -4.20 15.56
N LYS A 360 -11.51 -4.14 16.89
CA LYS A 360 -11.13 -5.28 17.73
C LYS A 360 -11.96 -6.54 17.42
N GLY A 361 -11.26 -7.63 17.09
CA GLY A 361 -11.86 -8.94 16.85
C GLY A 361 -12.46 -9.14 15.46
N THR A 362 -12.30 -8.17 14.54
CA THR A 362 -12.77 -8.28 13.16
C THR A 362 -11.62 -8.16 12.17
N ASP A 363 -11.91 -8.30 10.88
CA ASP A 363 -10.98 -8.22 9.75
C ASP A 363 -11.00 -6.83 9.06
N TYR A 364 -11.60 -5.82 9.70
CA TYR A 364 -11.69 -4.48 9.15
C TYR A 364 -11.05 -3.42 10.06
N ALA A 365 -10.64 -2.33 9.45
CA ALA A 365 -10.10 -1.14 10.10
C ALA A 365 -10.71 0.12 9.49
N ALA A 366 -10.61 1.27 10.15
CA ALA A 366 -11.16 2.51 9.62
C ALA A 366 -10.23 3.70 9.84
N PHE A 367 -10.18 4.59 8.85
CA PHE A 367 -9.63 5.93 8.99
C PHE A 367 -10.72 6.85 9.54
N PHE A 368 -10.66 7.22 10.81
CA PHE A 368 -11.65 8.13 11.40
C PHE A 368 -11.41 9.59 11.02
N GLY A 369 -10.15 10.00 10.94
CA GLY A 369 -9.70 11.33 10.50
C GLY A 369 -8.70 11.24 9.35
N THR A 370 -8.78 12.17 8.41
CA THR A 370 -7.82 12.33 7.29
C THR A 370 -7.18 13.71 7.36
N GLN A 371 -6.49 13.98 8.47
CA GLN A 371 -5.77 15.24 8.66
C GLN A 371 -4.49 15.24 7.82
N SER A 372 -4.23 16.36 7.15
CA SER A 372 -2.92 16.63 6.58
C SER A 372 -1.90 16.92 7.69
N THR A 373 -0.63 16.92 7.32
CA THR A 373 0.46 17.28 8.25
C THR A 373 0.41 18.73 8.70
N GLN A 374 -0.34 19.61 8.02
CA GLN A 374 -0.42 21.03 8.36
C GLN A 374 -0.95 21.24 9.79
N LYS A 375 -0.23 22.08 10.56
CA LYS A 375 -0.73 22.58 11.84
C LYS A 375 -1.66 23.77 11.60
N GLN A 376 -2.90 23.66 12.08
CA GLN A 376 -3.89 24.74 11.93
C GLN A 376 -3.41 25.99 12.68
N LYS A 377 -3.34 27.12 11.96
CA LYS A 377 -3.03 28.42 12.56
C LYS A 377 -4.23 28.90 13.39
N GLN A 378 -3.95 29.45 14.57
CA GLN A 378 -4.96 30.10 15.39
C GLN A 378 -5.04 31.58 15.04
N TYR A 379 -6.27 32.06 14.91
CA TYR A 379 -6.65 33.41 14.56
C TYR A 379 -7.58 33.99 15.62
N ASN A 380 -7.76 35.31 15.59
CA ASN A 380 -8.60 36.04 16.54
C ASN A 380 -10.11 35.82 16.33
N THR A 381 -10.53 35.28 15.18
CA THR A 381 -11.95 35.10 14.84
C THR A 381 -12.28 33.63 14.63
N ASP A 382 -13.45 33.21 15.11
CA ASP A 382 -13.91 31.82 15.00
C ASP A 382 -14.06 31.38 13.53
N ILE A 383 -14.44 32.29 12.65
CA ILE A 383 -14.56 32.03 11.21
C ILE A 383 -13.20 31.72 10.59
N ALA A 384 -12.16 32.48 10.94
CA ALA A 384 -10.81 32.22 10.43
C ALA A 384 -10.25 30.90 10.99
N ASN A 385 -10.52 30.59 12.26
CA ASN A 385 -10.18 29.30 12.86
C ASN A 385 -10.88 28.13 12.17
N ALA A 386 -12.17 28.27 11.84
CA ALA A 386 -12.93 27.27 11.10
C ALA A 386 -12.33 27.04 9.69
N ASN A 387 -11.99 28.11 8.98
CA ASN A 387 -11.36 28.02 7.65
C ASN A 387 -9.98 27.35 7.69
N ALA A 388 -9.18 27.64 8.73
CA ALA A 388 -7.89 27.00 8.95
C ALA A 388 -8.05 25.50 9.22
N ARG A 389 -9.08 25.09 9.99
CA ARG A 389 -9.38 23.68 10.25
C ARG A 389 -9.82 22.94 9.00
N LEU A 390 -10.70 23.53 8.19
CA LEU A 390 -11.13 22.94 6.91
C LEU A 390 -9.95 22.76 5.94
N SER A 391 -9.03 23.72 5.94
CA SER A 391 -7.83 23.71 5.09
C SER A 391 -6.83 22.59 5.42
N ALA A 392 -6.82 22.10 6.66
CA ALA A 392 -5.90 21.05 7.08
C ALA A 392 -6.47 19.63 6.84
N GLN A 393 -7.68 19.51 6.30
CA GLN A 393 -8.37 18.23 6.13
C GLN A 393 -8.33 17.78 4.67
N LEU A 394 -7.75 16.60 4.40
CA LEU A 394 -7.46 16.14 3.04
C LEU A 394 -8.70 15.95 2.18
N GLN A 395 -9.82 15.52 2.76
CA GLN A 395 -11.07 15.33 2.00
C GLN A 395 -11.55 16.64 1.36
N TYR A 396 -11.30 17.78 2.01
CA TYR A 396 -11.60 19.09 1.43
C TYR A 396 -10.54 19.55 0.45
N ILE A 397 -9.27 19.24 0.71
CA ILE A 397 -8.19 19.49 -0.26
C ILE A 397 -8.47 18.75 -1.57
N PHE A 398 -8.83 17.47 -1.53
CA PHE A 398 -9.21 16.71 -2.73
C PHE A 398 -10.36 17.35 -3.52
N ALA A 399 -11.40 17.86 -2.84
CA ALA A 399 -12.48 18.58 -3.50
C ALA A 399 -11.98 19.85 -4.19
N THR A 400 -11.16 20.66 -3.49
CA THR A 400 -10.60 21.89 -4.06
C THR A 400 -9.63 21.62 -5.22
N SER A 401 -8.79 20.59 -5.09
CA SER A 401 -7.88 20.12 -6.11
C SER A 401 -8.60 19.74 -7.39
N ARG A 402 -9.67 18.95 -7.27
CA ARG A 402 -10.45 18.52 -8.42
C ARG A 402 -11.13 19.70 -9.13
N ILE A 403 -11.63 20.68 -8.37
CA ILE A 403 -12.17 21.92 -8.93
C ILE A 403 -11.07 22.71 -9.65
N ALA A 404 -9.87 22.79 -9.09
CA ALA A 404 -8.73 23.45 -9.74
C ALA A 404 -8.37 22.76 -11.06
N HIS A 405 -8.34 21.42 -11.10
CA HIS A 405 -8.11 20.64 -12.33
C HIS A 405 -9.15 20.94 -13.40
N TYR A 406 -10.45 20.91 -13.05
CA TYR A 406 -11.51 21.24 -13.99
C TYR A 406 -11.45 22.69 -14.46
N MET A 407 -11.30 23.64 -13.54
CA MET A 407 -11.21 25.07 -13.88
C MET A 407 -10.04 25.33 -14.81
N LYS A 408 -8.88 24.72 -14.57
CA LYS A 408 -7.70 24.84 -15.44
C LYS A 408 -8.01 24.37 -16.85
N ALA A 409 -8.59 23.18 -17.01
CA ALA A 409 -8.93 22.63 -18.32
C ALA A 409 -9.97 23.49 -19.06
N ILE A 410 -11.10 23.77 -18.41
CA ILE A 410 -12.20 24.51 -19.02
C ILE A 410 -11.79 25.94 -19.39
N MET A 411 -11.04 26.63 -18.52
CA MET A 411 -10.62 28.00 -18.80
C MET A 411 -9.51 28.06 -19.85
N ARG A 412 -8.65 27.03 -19.95
CA ARG A 412 -7.64 26.93 -21.01
C ARG A 412 -8.30 26.85 -22.39
N ASP A 413 -9.37 26.07 -22.52
CA ASP A 413 -10.15 25.95 -23.77
C ASP A 413 -10.86 27.26 -24.17
N LYS A 414 -11.12 28.14 -23.20
CA LYS A 414 -11.76 29.45 -23.42
C LYS A 414 -10.77 30.55 -23.82
N ILE A 415 -9.45 30.31 -23.73
CA ILE A 415 -8.44 31.29 -24.13
C ILE A 415 -8.59 31.59 -25.63
N GLY A 416 -8.67 32.87 -25.99
CA GLY A 416 -8.89 33.33 -27.37
C GLY A 416 -10.36 33.60 -27.72
N SER A 417 -11.31 33.30 -26.83
CA SER A 417 -12.71 33.69 -27.01
C SER A 417 -12.95 35.18 -26.67
N PHE A 418 -13.95 35.79 -27.32
CA PHE A 418 -14.40 37.15 -27.01
C PHE A 418 -15.26 37.14 -25.74
N ALA A 419 -14.61 37.07 -24.56
CA ALA A 419 -15.27 37.03 -23.27
C ALA A 419 -14.91 38.24 -22.41
N SER A 420 -15.93 39.00 -21.97
CA SER A 420 -15.75 40.04 -20.97
C SER A 420 -15.58 39.46 -19.56
N ARG A 421 -15.10 40.27 -18.61
CA ARG A 421 -15.02 39.91 -17.18
C ARG A 421 -16.34 39.30 -16.66
N LYS A 422 -17.48 39.90 -17.03
CA LYS A 422 -18.82 39.46 -16.61
C LYS A 422 -19.19 38.11 -17.21
N ASP A 423 -18.81 37.88 -18.47
CA ASP A 423 -19.11 36.61 -19.15
C ASP A 423 -18.35 35.45 -18.51
N VAL A 424 -17.07 35.67 -18.16
CA VAL A 424 -16.25 34.68 -17.45
C VAL A 424 -16.82 34.40 -16.06
N GLU A 425 -17.21 35.45 -15.32
CA GLU A 425 -17.82 35.31 -13.99
C GLU A 425 -19.13 34.51 -14.04
N LEU A 426 -20.02 34.83 -14.98
CA LEU A 426 -21.29 34.13 -15.14
C LEU A 426 -21.07 32.67 -15.56
N PHE A 427 -20.12 32.43 -16.45
CA PHE A 427 -19.77 31.08 -16.89
C PHE A 427 -19.26 30.22 -15.73
N LEU A 428 -18.30 30.72 -14.95
CA LEU A 428 -17.74 30.00 -13.80
C LEU A 428 -18.81 29.71 -12.73
N ASN A 429 -19.65 30.68 -12.38
CA ASN A 429 -20.71 30.47 -11.39
C ASN A 429 -21.77 29.49 -11.89
N LYS A 430 -22.15 29.54 -13.18
CA LYS A 430 -23.07 28.56 -13.78
C LYS A 430 -22.47 27.15 -13.75
N TRP A 431 -21.19 27.00 -14.08
CA TRP A 431 -20.51 25.72 -14.00
C TRP A 431 -20.43 25.20 -12.56
N LEU A 432 -20.00 26.03 -11.60
CA LEU A 432 -19.92 25.66 -10.18
C LEU A 432 -21.27 25.22 -9.61
N SER A 433 -22.37 25.86 -10.03
CA SER A 433 -23.72 25.52 -9.56
C SER A 433 -24.12 24.07 -9.85
N SER A 434 -23.51 23.42 -10.84
CA SER A 434 -23.77 22.00 -11.15
C SER A 434 -23.22 21.04 -10.10
N TYR A 435 -22.35 21.50 -9.21
CA TYR A 435 -21.75 20.71 -8.13
C TYR A 435 -22.23 21.13 -6.74
N VAL A 436 -23.21 22.04 -6.66
CA VAL A 436 -23.75 22.56 -5.41
C VAL A 436 -25.05 21.84 -5.06
N LEU A 437 -25.13 21.30 -3.85
CA LEU A 437 -26.33 20.69 -3.29
C LEU A 437 -26.92 21.59 -2.21
N LEU A 438 -28.15 22.04 -2.44
CA LEU A 438 -28.82 23.00 -1.55
C LEU A 438 -29.56 22.36 -0.37
N ASP A 439 -29.78 21.05 -0.42
CA ASP A 439 -30.52 20.30 0.59
C ASP A 439 -29.59 19.78 1.69
N ASP A 440 -29.75 20.30 2.91
CA ASP A 440 -28.99 19.87 4.07
C ASP A 440 -29.43 18.49 4.61
N THR A 441 -30.64 18.05 4.28
CA THR A 441 -31.20 16.75 4.69
C THR A 441 -30.88 15.61 3.72
N ALA A 442 -30.21 15.93 2.61
CA ALA A 442 -29.83 14.95 1.62
C ALA A 442 -28.95 13.83 2.21
N SER A 443 -29.05 12.65 1.58
CA SER A 443 -28.26 11.47 1.96
C SER A 443 -26.76 11.73 1.82
N GLN A 444 -25.98 10.94 2.53
CA GLN A 444 -24.53 11.01 2.48
C GLN A 444 -23.98 10.77 1.07
N GLU A 445 -24.57 9.82 0.34
CA GLU A 445 -24.20 9.56 -1.06
C GLU A 445 -24.46 10.78 -1.97
N ALA A 446 -25.59 11.48 -1.77
CA ALA A 446 -25.89 12.69 -2.53
C ALA A 446 -24.88 13.79 -2.22
N LYS A 447 -24.54 13.99 -0.93
CA LYS A 447 -23.51 14.94 -0.49
C LYS A 447 -22.11 14.58 -0.97
N ALA A 448 -21.81 13.29 -1.18
CA ALA A 448 -20.55 12.84 -1.76
C ALA A 448 -20.46 13.11 -3.28
N LYS A 449 -21.56 12.94 -4.01
CA LYS A 449 -21.66 13.27 -5.45
C LYS A 449 -21.62 14.78 -5.73
N PHE A 450 -22.13 15.57 -4.80
CA PHE A 450 -22.19 17.03 -4.85
C PHE A 450 -21.52 17.62 -3.61
N PRO A 451 -20.18 17.75 -3.59
CA PRO A 451 -19.43 18.03 -2.37
C PRO A 451 -19.59 19.45 -1.82
N LEU A 452 -20.17 20.36 -2.60
CA LEU A 452 -20.28 21.78 -2.25
C LEU A 452 -21.68 22.12 -1.74
N ARG A 453 -21.74 22.81 -0.61
CA ARG A 453 -22.96 23.42 -0.09
C ARG A 453 -23.26 24.77 -0.75
N GLU A 454 -22.19 25.52 -1.03
CA GLU A 454 -22.23 26.85 -1.63
C GLU A 454 -20.92 27.09 -2.37
N ALA A 455 -20.99 27.77 -3.52
CA ALA A 455 -19.82 28.11 -4.32
C ALA A 455 -20.03 29.45 -5.02
N ARG A 456 -18.99 30.27 -5.07
CA ARG A 456 -19.01 31.56 -5.76
C ARG A 456 -17.66 31.90 -6.35
N ALA A 457 -17.61 32.30 -7.61
CA ALA A 457 -16.41 32.82 -8.26
C ALA A 457 -16.57 34.32 -8.51
N GLU A 458 -15.59 35.12 -8.09
CA GLU A 458 -15.49 36.56 -8.38
C GLU A 458 -14.34 36.80 -9.35
N VAL A 459 -14.58 37.56 -10.42
CA VAL A 459 -13.59 37.80 -11.47
C VAL A 459 -13.25 39.29 -11.57
N PHE A 460 -11.96 39.58 -11.49
CA PHE A 460 -11.38 40.93 -11.50
C PHE A 460 -10.51 41.13 -12.74
N GLU A 461 -10.53 42.33 -13.31
CA GLU A 461 -9.59 42.73 -14.37
C GLU A 461 -8.23 43.08 -13.76
N VAL A 462 -7.15 42.68 -14.43
CA VAL A 462 -5.80 43.08 -14.04
C VAL A 462 -5.47 44.44 -14.66
N PRO A 463 -5.25 45.50 -13.85
CA PRO A 463 -4.94 46.83 -14.36
C PRO A 463 -3.71 46.80 -15.29
N GLY A 464 -3.81 47.47 -16.44
CA GLY A 464 -2.73 47.55 -17.42
C GLY A 464 -2.56 46.30 -18.32
N LYS A 465 -3.39 45.26 -18.16
CA LYS A 465 -3.37 44.06 -19.01
C LYS A 465 -4.78 43.70 -19.51
N PRO A 466 -5.25 44.32 -20.60
CA PRO A 466 -6.55 43.99 -21.19
C PRO A 466 -6.65 42.50 -21.55
N GLY A 467 -7.79 41.87 -21.23
CA GLY A 467 -8.02 40.43 -21.46
C GLY A 467 -7.41 39.50 -20.42
N VAL A 468 -6.70 40.02 -19.41
CA VAL A 468 -6.18 39.22 -18.28
C VAL A 468 -7.09 39.43 -17.07
N TYR A 469 -7.63 38.32 -16.56
CA TYR A 469 -8.51 38.31 -15.41
C TYR A 469 -7.91 37.52 -14.25
N LYS A 470 -8.20 37.92 -13.02
CA LYS A 470 -7.94 37.18 -11.80
C LYS A 470 -9.27 36.69 -11.23
N ALA A 471 -9.42 35.39 -11.03
CA ALA A 471 -10.58 34.81 -10.38
C ALA A 471 -10.26 34.44 -8.93
N VAL A 472 -11.20 34.71 -8.02
CA VAL A 472 -11.18 34.22 -6.63
C VAL A 472 -12.41 33.37 -6.44
N THR A 473 -12.21 32.08 -6.17
CA THR A 473 -13.29 31.11 -5.97
C THR A 473 -13.44 30.78 -4.49
N TYR A 474 -14.63 31.02 -3.95
CA TYR A 474 -15.02 30.63 -2.60
C TYR A 474 -15.81 29.33 -2.67
N LEU A 475 -15.37 28.32 -1.94
CA LEU A 475 -15.95 26.99 -1.93
C LEU A 475 -16.30 26.62 -0.49
N ARG A 476 -17.59 26.36 -0.23
CA ARG A 476 -18.06 25.89 1.07
C ARG A 476 -18.50 24.43 0.94
N PRO A 477 -17.78 23.48 1.54
CA PRO A 477 -18.15 22.07 1.48
C PRO A 477 -19.28 21.73 2.46
N HIS A 478 -19.86 20.54 2.31
CA HIS A 478 -20.65 19.95 3.39
C HIS A 478 -19.75 19.54 4.56
N TYR A 479 -20.17 19.88 5.78
CA TYR A 479 -19.44 19.49 6.98
C TYR A 479 -19.66 18.02 7.31
N GLN A 480 -18.59 17.35 7.68
CA GLN A 480 -18.62 15.99 8.23
C GLN A 480 -18.51 16.07 9.75
N LEU A 481 -19.13 15.13 10.46
CA LEU A 481 -19.07 15.07 11.92
C LEU A 481 -17.63 14.76 12.35
N ASP A 482 -17.07 15.63 13.20
CA ASP A 482 -15.68 15.49 13.67
C ASP A 482 -15.62 15.10 15.16
N GLU A 483 -16.48 15.70 16.00
CA GLU A 483 -16.52 15.41 17.43
C GLU A 483 -17.91 15.65 18.00
N LEU A 484 -18.31 14.83 18.96
CA LEU A 484 -19.54 14.99 19.75
C LEU A 484 -19.22 14.80 21.23
N THR A 485 -19.32 15.87 22.03
CA THR A 485 -19.23 15.77 23.49
C THR A 485 -20.63 15.64 24.09
N ALA A 486 -20.98 14.45 24.58
CA ALA A 486 -22.25 14.21 25.24
C ALA A 486 -22.12 14.33 26.77
N SER A 487 -22.96 15.17 27.39
CA SER A 487 -23.10 15.21 28.86
C SER A 487 -24.46 14.63 29.26
N LEU A 488 -24.45 13.46 29.90
CA LEU A 488 -25.67 12.84 30.44
C LEU A 488 -25.98 13.45 31.81
N ARG A 489 -27.21 13.93 32.00
CA ARG A 489 -27.70 14.46 33.28
C ARG A 489 -28.95 13.70 33.69
N LEU A 490 -28.91 13.09 34.87
CA LEU A 490 -30.09 12.52 35.52
C LEU A 490 -30.87 13.66 36.16
N VAL A 491 -32.12 13.83 35.74
CA VAL A 491 -33.03 14.86 36.24
C VAL A 491 -34.36 14.22 36.62
N ALA A 492 -34.95 14.66 37.72
CA ALA A 492 -36.24 14.15 38.20
C ALA A 492 -37.42 14.61 37.33
N GLU A 493 -37.30 15.81 36.74
CA GLU A 493 -38.19 16.31 35.69
C GLU A 493 -37.34 16.84 34.54
N LEU A 494 -37.75 16.58 33.31
CA LEU A 494 -37.06 17.07 32.13
C LEU A 494 -37.13 18.61 32.12
N PRO A 495 -35.98 19.32 32.08
CA PRO A 495 -36.00 20.77 32.00
C PRO A 495 -36.67 21.22 30.69
N GLN A 496 -37.41 22.32 30.74
CA GLN A 496 -38.02 22.88 29.55
C GLN A 496 -36.93 23.24 28.51
N SER A 497 -37.20 22.92 27.24
CA SER A 497 -36.28 23.20 26.13
C SER A 497 -35.86 24.66 26.16
N THR A 498 -34.56 24.90 26.35
CA THR A 498 -34.00 26.26 26.42
C THR A 498 -33.76 26.86 25.02
N ARG A 499 -34.25 26.22 23.95
CA ARG A 499 -34.16 26.72 22.58
C ARG A 499 -35.54 26.63 21.92
N GLY A 500 -36.16 27.79 21.73
CA GLY A 500 -37.18 28.08 20.73
C GLY A 500 -36.56 28.93 19.63
#